data_AF-A0A972MDD4-F1
#
_entry.id   AF-A0A972MDD4-F1
#
_cell.length_a   1.000
_cell.length_b   1.000
_cell.length_c   1.000
_cell.angle_alpha   90.00
_cell.angle_beta   90.00
_cell.angle_gamma   90.00
#
_symmetry.space_group_name_H-M   'P 1'
#
loop_
_entity.id
_entity.type
_entity.pdbx_description
1 polymer ?
#
loop_
_entity_poly.entity_id
_entity_poly.type
_entity_poly.pdbx_seq_one_letter_code
_entity_poly.pdbx_strand_id
1 'polypeptide(L)'
;MRELISRIYESLFYNSGYKLIFDSLYDEGGIMNGYNTMLLIFLITPIVVFSYFYFIYKKPLATFMTWMYWLIGNFILVFGITYFVIRQRLFSTTNNELLNAYTDVTTGYASYANQFLIYVSLYNALLSLIVAFLFSIIAKHFSKQFIHLPF
;
A
#
# COMPACT_ATOMS: atom_id res chain seq x y z
N MET A 1 -15.30 -1.44 14.90
CA MET A 1 -14.40 -1.17 13.76
C MET A 1 -12.93 -1.16 14.15
N ARG A 2 -12.54 -0.39 15.18
CA ARG A 2 -11.15 -0.32 15.69
C ARG A 2 -10.55 -1.68 16.08
N GLU A 3 -11.28 -2.50 16.85
CA GLU A 3 -10.82 -3.84 17.24
C GLU A 3 -10.66 -4.79 16.04
N LEU A 4 -11.53 -4.67 15.04
CA LEU A 4 -11.52 -5.55 13.88
C LEU A 4 -10.32 -5.23 12.97
N ILE A 5 -10.02 -3.94 12.78
CA ILE A 5 -8.84 -3.47 12.05
C ILE A 5 -7.55 -3.80 12.80
N SER A 6 -7.52 -3.59 14.13
CA SER A 6 -6.38 -3.97 14.97
C SER A 6 -6.10 -5.46 14.86
N ARG A 7 -7.13 -6.32 14.92
CA ARG A 7 -6.97 -7.77 14.79
C ARG A 7 -6.49 -8.22 13.42
N ILE A 8 -7.01 -7.62 12.34
CA ILE A 8 -6.54 -7.92 10.98
C ILE A 8 -5.07 -7.54 10.84
N TYR A 9 -4.70 -6.37 11.35
CA TYR A 9 -3.32 -5.91 11.30
C TYR A 9 -2.41 -6.75 12.21
N GLU A 10 -2.85 -7.09 13.42
CA GLU A 10 -2.12 -7.97 14.33
C GLU A 10 -1.90 -9.34 13.69
N SER A 11 -2.92 -9.89 13.03
CA SER A 11 -2.81 -11.16 12.32
C SER A 11 -1.85 -11.11 11.13
N LEU A 12 -1.73 -9.98 10.44
CA LEU A 12 -0.97 -9.87 9.19
C LEU A 12 0.46 -9.35 9.41
N PHE A 13 0.65 -8.43 10.35
CA PHE A 13 1.89 -7.68 10.51
C PHE A 13 2.49 -7.78 11.91
N TYR A 14 1.72 -8.04 12.96
CA TYR A 14 2.27 -7.99 14.32
C TYR A 14 3.20 -9.15 14.63
N ASN A 15 4.34 -8.81 15.22
CA ASN A 15 5.29 -9.75 15.76
C ASN A 15 5.69 -9.25 17.15
N SER A 16 5.50 -10.10 18.17
CA SER A 16 5.80 -9.76 19.57
C SER A 16 7.28 -9.40 19.79
N GLY A 17 8.18 -9.90 18.94
CA GLY A 17 9.59 -9.54 18.93
C GLY A 17 9.90 -8.11 18.48
N TYR A 18 8.90 -7.37 18.01
CA TYR A 18 9.02 -6.01 17.45
C TYR A 18 8.06 -5.00 18.10
N LYS A 19 7.61 -5.30 19.33
CA LYS A 19 6.59 -4.53 20.06
C LYS A 19 6.85 -3.01 20.07
N LEU A 20 8.09 -2.59 20.25
CA LEU A 20 8.46 -1.17 20.34
C LEU A 20 8.20 -0.38 19.04
N ILE A 21 8.34 -1.02 17.87
CA ILE A 21 8.02 -0.41 16.56
C ILE A 21 6.51 -0.26 16.39
N PHE A 22 5.77 -1.26 16.88
CA PHE A 22 4.31 -1.22 16.85
C PHE A 22 3.75 -0.17 17.82
N ASP A 23 4.37 -0.03 19.00
CA ASP A 23 4.01 0.97 19.99
C ASP A 23 4.34 2.40 19.48
N SER A 24 5.47 2.62 18.81
CA SER A 24 5.79 3.93 18.21
C SER A 24 4.87 4.30 17.03
N LEU A 25 4.49 3.33 16.19
CA LEU A 25 3.45 3.50 15.17
C LEU A 25 2.05 3.75 15.77
N TYR A 26 1.82 3.37 17.04
CA TYR A 26 0.56 3.52 17.76
C TYR A 26 0.44 4.89 18.45
N ASP A 27 1.49 5.35 19.12
CA ASP A 27 1.46 6.53 20.00
C ASP A 27 1.81 7.85 19.30
N GLU A 28 2.65 7.86 18.26
CA GLU A 28 3.11 9.11 17.60
C GLU A 28 2.33 9.48 16.32
N GLY A 29 1.53 8.55 15.78
CA GLY A 29 0.73 8.76 14.58
C GLY A 29 -0.59 9.50 14.85
N GLY A 30 -0.54 10.84 14.93
CA GLY A 30 -1.69 11.70 15.22
C GLY A 30 -2.91 11.61 14.26
N ILE A 31 -4.00 12.27 14.70
CA ILE A 31 -5.36 12.51 14.12
C ILE A 31 -6.20 11.27 13.75
N MET A 32 -5.62 10.16 13.28
CA MET A 32 -6.30 8.87 13.18
C MET A 32 -5.28 7.77 13.47
N ASN A 33 -5.55 6.94 14.50
CA ASN A 33 -4.75 5.76 14.89
C ASN A 33 -3.93 5.20 13.71
N GLY A 34 -2.60 5.12 13.84
CA GLY A 34 -1.67 4.75 12.76
C GLY A 34 -2.07 3.47 12.01
N TYR A 35 -2.66 2.49 12.72
CA TYR A 35 -3.21 1.25 12.16
C TYR A 35 -4.39 1.46 11.20
N ASN A 36 -5.36 2.29 11.59
CA ASN A 36 -6.50 2.61 10.74
C ASN A 36 -6.04 3.39 9.51
N THR A 37 -5.13 4.35 9.72
CA THR A 37 -4.56 5.17 8.66
C THR A 37 -3.76 4.30 7.68
N MET A 38 -2.93 3.38 8.17
CA MET A 38 -2.17 2.46 7.34
C MET A 38 -3.11 1.55 6.54
N LEU A 39 -4.10 0.92 7.17
CA LEU A 39 -5.04 0.06 6.48
C LEU A 39 -5.88 0.83 5.45
N LEU A 40 -6.32 2.05 5.77
CA LEU A 40 -6.99 2.95 4.83
C LEU A 40 -6.08 3.32 3.66
N ILE A 41 -4.82 3.64 3.90
CA ILE A 41 -3.84 3.95 2.85
C ILE A 41 -3.65 2.76 1.92
N PHE A 42 -3.49 1.55 2.48
CA PHE A 42 -3.34 0.32 1.70
C PHE A 42 -4.57 0.00 0.87
N LEU A 43 -5.76 0.31 1.37
CA LEU A 43 -7.02 -0.07 0.74
C LEU A 43 -7.52 1.00 -0.25
N ILE A 44 -7.52 2.26 0.18
CA ILE A 44 -8.10 3.37 -0.57
C ILE A 44 -7.16 3.85 -1.68
N THR A 45 -5.85 3.96 -1.42
CA THR A 45 -4.91 4.54 -2.40
C THR A 45 -4.94 3.79 -3.74
N PRO A 46 -4.82 2.44 -3.76
CA PRO A 46 -4.88 1.71 -5.03
C PRO A 46 -6.25 1.85 -5.68
N ILE A 47 -7.34 1.74 -4.91
CA ILE A 47 -8.71 1.86 -5.44
C ILE A 47 -8.93 3.21 -6.13
N VAL A 48 -8.49 4.30 -5.50
CA VAL A 48 -8.64 5.66 -6.05
C VAL A 48 -7.79 5.82 -7.32
N VAL A 49 -6.53 5.39 -7.31
CA VAL A 49 -5.63 5.49 -8.46
C VAL A 49 -6.15 4.64 -9.62
N PHE A 50 -6.59 3.41 -9.36
CA PHE A 50 -7.16 2.52 -10.37
C PHE A 50 -8.48 3.04 -10.93
N SER A 51 -9.35 3.58 -10.07
CA SER A 51 -10.60 4.21 -10.51
C SER A 51 -10.32 5.43 -11.38
N TYR A 52 -9.34 6.26 -11.01
CA TYR A 52 -8.91 7.40 -11.82
C TYR A 52 -8.37 6.97 -13.18
N PHE A 53 -7.57 5.89 -13.22
CA PHE A 53 -7.05 5.31 -14.46
C PHE A 53 -8.17 4.80 -15.39
N TYR A 54 -9.24 4.22 -14.82
CA TYR A 54 -10.44 3.82 -15.56
C TYR A 54 -11.15 5.00 -16.24
N PHE A 55 -11.26 6.15 -15.57
CA PHE A 55 -11.95 7.32 -16.12
C PHE A 55 -11.12 8.07 -17.19
N ILE A 56 -9.80 8.11 -17.06
CA ILE A 56 -8.93 8.78 -18.04
C ILE A 56 -8.93 8.05 -19.39
N TYR A 57 -8.90 6.71 -19.39
CA TYR A 57 -8.64 5.93 -20.61
C TYR A 57 -9.86 5.67 -21.50
N LYS A 58 -10.96 6.41 -21.33
CA LYS A 58 -12.14 6.48 -22.22
C LYS A 58 -12.49 5.14 -22.93
N LYS A 59 -12.92 4.15 -22.11
CA LYS A 59 -13.44 2.79 -22.41
C LYS A 59 -12.46 1.86 -23.16
N PRO A 60 -12.20 0.60 -22.68
CA PRO A 60 -13.24 -0.29 -22.12
C PRO A 60 -12.78 -1.45 -21.19
N LEU A 61 -13.52 -1.64 -20.10
CA LEU A 61 -13.84 -2.97 -19.57
C LEU A 61 -15.35 -3.04 -19.76
N ALA A 62 -15.80 -3.75 -20.80
CA ALA A 62 -17.12 -3.56 -21.43
C ALA A 62 -18.33 -3.77 -20.49
N THR A 63 -18.10 -4.32 -19.29
CA THR A 63 -19.12 -4.49 -18.26
C THR A 63 -18.54 -4.14 -16.89
N PHE A 64 -19.41 -3.71 -15.96
CA PHE A 64 -19.06 -3.47 -14.56
C PHE A 64 -18.31 -4.65 -13.93
N MET A 65 -18.64 -5.89 -14.30
CA MET A 65 -17.96 -7.09 -13.82
C MET A 65 -16.50 -7.15 -14.25
N THR A 66 -16.21 -6.87 -15.52
CA THR A 66 -14.81 -6.86 -16.01
C THR A 66 -14.00 -5.75 -15.34
N TRP A 67 -14.63 -4.62 -15.03
CA TRP A 67 -14.02 -3.56 -14.21
C TRP A 67 -13.73 -4.01 -12.78
N MET A 68 -14.66 -4.71 -12.14
CA MET A 68 -14.48 -5.21 -10.78
C MET A 68 -13.38 -6.28 -10.69
N TYR A 69 -13.31 -7.20 -11.66
CA TYR A 69 -12.21 -8.18 -11.73
C TYR A 69 -10.86 -7.51 -11.95
N TRP A 70 -10.80 -6.48 -12.80
CA TRP A 70 -9.59 -5.71 -12.99
C TRP A 70 -9.17 -4.99 -11.71
N LEU A 71 -10.10 -4.33 -11.01
CA LEU A 71 -9.83 -3.68 -9.73
C LEU A 71 -9.29 -4.66 -8.69
N ILE A 72 -9.95 -5.81 -8.52
CA ILE A 72 -9.56 -6.83 -7.55
C ILE A 72 -8.16 -7.38 -7.88
N GLY A 73 -7.89 -7.69 -9.15
CA GLY A 73 -6.59 -8.21 -9.58
C GLY A 73 -5.45 -7.23 -9.32
N ASN A 74 -5.63 -5.96 -9.71
CA ASN A 74 -4.62 -4.93 -9.48
C ASN A 74 -4.46 -4.61 -7.99
N PHE A 75 -5.56 -4.62 -7.22
CA PHE A 75 -5.54 -4.44 -5.77
C PHE A 75 -4.73 -5.53 -5.07
N ILE A 76 -5.01 -6.81 -5.36
CA ILE A 76 -4.28 -7.95 -4.77
C ILE A 76 -2.80 -7.86 -5.10
N LEU A 77 -2.45 -7.50 -6.34
CA LEU A 77 -1.06 -7.41 -6.77
C LEU A 77 -0.30 -6.28 -6.06
N VAL A 78 -0.87 -5.07 -6.01
CA VAL A 78 -0.26 -3.94 -5.28
C VAL A 78 -0.17 -4.24 -3.78
N PHE A 79 -1.26 -4.75 -3.19
CA PHE A 79 -1.27 -5.12 -1.79
C PHE A 79 -0.20 -6.17 -1.47
N GLY A 80 -0.08 -7.22 -2.28
CA GLY A 80 0.91 -8.28 -2.08
C GLY A 80 2.35 -7.80 -2.19
N ILE A 81 2.67 -6.97 -3.19
CA ILE A 81 4.01 -6.40 -3.34
C ILE A 81 4.34 -5.47 -2.18
N THR A 82 3.45 -4.54 -1.84
CA THR A 82 3.70 -3.60 -0.75
C THR A 82 3.80 -4.32 0.59
N TYR A 83 2.96 -5.34 0.83
CA TYR A 83 3.06 -6.20 2.00
C TYR A 83 4.45 -6.83 2.10
N PHE A 84 4.95 -7.44 1.02
CA PHE A 84 6.25 -8.09 1.01
C PHE A 84 7.40 -7.10 1.26
N VAL A 85 7.36 -5.93 0.62
CA VAL A 85 8.40 -4.90 0.75
C VAL A 85 8.45 -4.33 2.16
N ILE A 86 7.29 -4.02 2.75
CA ILE A 86 7.21 -3.49 4.12
C ILE A 86 7.61 -4.56 5.13
N ARG A 87 7.17 -5.81 4.92
CA ARG A 87 7.55 -6.94 5.76
C ARG A 87 9.07 -7.15 5.75
N GLN A 88 9.70 -7.11 4.58
CA GLN A 88 11.16 -7.18 4.51
C GLN A 88 11.82 -6.02 5.25
N ARG A 89 11.38 -4.78 5.04
CA ARG A 89 12.00 -3.61 5.68
C ARG A 89 11.82 -3.57 7.20
N LEU A 90 10.68 -4.03 7.71
CA LEU A 90 10.40 -4.04 9.15
C LEU A 90 11.15 -5.17 9.86
N PHE A 91 11.34 -6.31 9.20
CA PHE A 91 11.94 -7.51 9.81
C PHE A 91 13.39 -7.78 9.36
N SER A 92 13.98 -6.93 8.52
CA SER A 92 15.40 -7.05 8.13
C SER A 92 16.38 -6.61 9.21
N THR A 93 15.91 -5.87 10.21
CA THR A 93 16.73 -5.23 11.23
C THR A 93 16.29 -5.71 12.61
N THR A 94 17.22 -5.78 13.56
CA THR A 94 16.88 -6.22 14.92
C THR A 94 16.24 -5.10 15.74
N ASN A 95 15.45 -5.47 16.74
CA ASN A 95 14.72 -4.53 17.58
C ASN A 95 15.64 -3.57 18.37
N ASN A 96 16.84 -4.04 18.74
CA ASN A 96 17.83 -3.25 19.47
C ASN A 96 18.50 -2.20 18.56
N GLU A 97 18.81 -2.56 17.32
CA GLU A 97 19.38 -1.62 16.33
C GLU A 97 18.38 -0.51 15.98
N LEU A 98 17.10 -0.86 15.87
CA LEU A 98 16.01 0.08 15.62
C LEU A 98 15.80 1.04 16.78
N LEU A 99 15.84 0.55 18.02
CA LEU A 99 15.76 1.39 19.22
C LEU A 99 16.94 2.36 19.28
N ASN A 100 18.16 1.87 19.06
CA ASN A 100 19.35 2.70 19.06
C ASN A 100 19.27 3.80 18.00
N ALA A 101 18.82 3.47 16.78
CA ALA A 101 18.60 4.45 15.71
C ALA A 101 17.51 5.46 16.08
N TYR A 102 16.40 5.01 16.69
CA TYR A 102 15.30 5.89 17.08
C TYR A 102 15.69 6.91 18.15
N THR A 103 16.51 6.51 19.12
CA THR A 103 17.01 7.43 20.16
C THR A 103 18.16 8.33 19.71
N ASP A 104 18.83 7.97 18.60
CA ASP A 104 19.94 8.73 18.06
C ASP A 104 19.44 9.83 17.11
N VAL A 105 19.46 11.07 17.60
CA VAL A 105 19.06 12.27 16.87
C VAL A 105 19.86 12.47 15.57
N THR A 106 21.09 11.95 15.49
CA THR A 106 21.95 12.10 14.31
C THR A 106 21.50 11.26 13.12
N THR A 107 20.77 10.17 13.36
CA THR A 107 20.29 9.27 12.30
C THR A 107 19.05 9.80 11.59
N GLY A 108 18.30 10.72 12.22
CA GLY A 108 17.01 11.20 11.72
C GLY A 108 15.91 10.14 11.69
N TYR A 109 16.13 8.96 12.29
CA TYR A 109 15.22 7.83 12.21
C TYR A 109 13.84 8.13 12.84
N ALA A 110 13.80 8.88 13.94
CA ALA A 110 12.54 9.32 14.56
C ALA A 110 11.69 10.16 13.59
N SER A 111 12.31 11.07 12.82
CA SER A 111 11.59 11.84 11.80
C SER A 111 11.10 10.96 10.64
N TYR A 112 11.89 9.96 10.24
CA TYR A 112 11.51 8.99 9.21
C TYR A 112 10.34 8.11 9.67
N ALA A 113 10.37 7.61 10.91
CA ALA A 113 9.31 6.82 11.52
C ALA A 113 7.98 7.58 11.55
N ASN A 114 8.03 8.87 11.91
CA ASN A 114 6.86 9.75 11.90
C ASN A 114 6.25 9.98 10.50
N GLN A 115 7.07 9.96 9.45
CA GLN A 115 6.62 10.11 8.06
C GLN A 115 6.36 8.76 7.35
N PHE A 116 6.54 7.65 8.05
CA PHE A 116 6.49 6.31 7.46
C PHE A 116 5.18 6.06 6.71
N LEU A 117 4.04 6.47 7.27
CA LEU A 117 2.73 6.33 6.63
C LEU A 117 2.62 7.10 5.31
N ILE A 118 3.23 8.29 5.24
CA ILE A 118 3.26 9.10 4.02
C ILE A 118 4.10 8.40 2.96
N TYR A 119 5.26 7.85 3.34
CA TYR A 119 6.10 7.09 2.41
C TYR A 119 5.42 5.82 1.90
N VAL A 120 4.72 5.09 2.78
CA VAL A 120 3.93 3.92 2.38
C VAL A 120 2.79 4.31 1.43
N SER A 121 2.14 5.46 1.66
CA SER A 121 1.10 5.99 0.77
C SER A 121 1.65 6.30 -0.62
N LEU A 122 2.77 7.02 -0.68
CA LEU A 122 3.43 7.37 -1.93
C LEU A 122 3.90 6.12 -2.68
N TYR A 123 4.46 5.15 -1.97
CA TYR A 123 4.86 3.87 -2.56
C TYR A 123 3.67 3.14 -3.17
N ASN A 124 2.56 3.03 -2.42
CA ASN A 124 1.32 2.42 -2.93
C ASN A 124 0.76 3.17 -4.15
N ALA A 125 0.78 4.51 -4.14
CA ALA A 125 0.29 5.30 -5.26
C ALA A 125 1.12 5.09 -6.54
N LEU A 126 2.46 5.16 -6.42
CA LEU A 126 3.38 4.93 -7.54
C LEU A 126 3.27 3.49 -8.07
N LEU A 127 3.25 2.51 -7.17
CA LEU A 127 3.11 1.12 -7.56
C LEU A 127 1.77 0.86 -8.24
N SER A 128 0.69 1.46 -7.74
CA SER A 128 -0.63 1.38 -8.38
C SER A 128 -0.62 1.99 -9.78
N LEU A 129 0.05 3.13 -9.98
CA LEU A 129 0.18 3.72 -11.32
C LEU A 129 0.93 2.79 -12.29
N ILE A 130 2.07 2.24 -11.86
CA ILE A 130 2.88 1.33 -12.67
C ILE A 130 2.08 0.06 -13.02
N VAL A 131 1.45 -0.54 -12.02
CA VAL A 131 0.67 -1.78 -12.18
C VAL A 131 -0.54 -1.54 -13.09
N ALA A 132 -1.28 -0.44 -12.90
CA ALA A 132 -2.40 -0.05 -13.76
C ALA A 132 -1.96 0.11 -15.22
N PHE A 133 -0.81 0.76 -15.43
CA PHE A 133 -0.23 0.97 -16.75
C PHE A 133 0.16 -0.36 -17.41
N LEU A 134 0.92 -1.23 -16.72
CA LEU A 134 1.30 -2.54 -17.25
C LEU A 134 0.08 -3.40 -17.58
N PHE A 135 -0.94 -3.40 -16.72
CA PHE A 135 -2.18 -4.13 -16.99
C PHE A 135 -2.93 -3.60 -18.20
N SER A 136 -2.93 -2.27 -18.43
CA SER A 136 -3.55 -1.68 -19.62
C SER A 136 -2.87 -2.16 -20.91
N ILE A 137 -1.53 -2.25 -20.93
CA ILE A 137 -0.76 -2.79 -22.07
C ILE A 137 -1.10 -4.25 -22.32
N ILE A 138 -1.10 -5.07 -21.26
CA ILE A 138 -1.44 -6.51 -21.35
C ILE A 138 -2.87 -6.67 -21.89
N ALA A 139 -3.83 -5.95 -21.33
CA ALA A 139 -5.22 -6.01 -21.74
C ALA A 139 -5.41 -5.62 -23.21
N LYS A 140 -4.65 -4.63 -23.71
CA LYS A 140 -4.63 -4.29 -25.13
C LYS A 140 -4.07 -5.41 -26.00
N HIS A 141 -2.95 -6.02 -25.61
CA HIS A 141 -2.37 -7.12 -26.37
C HIS A 141 -3.35 -8.28 -26.57
N PHE A 142 -4.13 -8.62 -25.55
CA PHE A 142 -5.11 -9.70 -25.60
C PHE A 142 -6.47 -9.29 -26.18
N SER A 143 -6.70 -8.00 -26.39
CA SER A 143 -7.98 -7.52 -26.89
C SER A 143 -8.01 -7.37 -28.41
N LYS A 144 -8.89 -8.15 -29.04
CA LYS A 144 -9.28 -7.97 -30.44
C LYS A 144 -10.10 -6.70 -30.68
N GLN A 145 -10.58 -6.02 -29.62
CA GLN A 145 -11.42 -4.82 -29.71
C GLN A 145 -10.60 -3.51 -29.65
N PHE A 146 -9.30 -3.53 -29.29
CA PHE A 146 -8.52 -2.32 -28.92
C PHE A 146 -7.41 -1.94 -29.91
N ILE A 147 -7.71 -1.99 -31.21
CA ILE A 147 -6.74 -1.60 -32.27
C ILE A 147 -6.45 -0.08 -32.26
N HIS A 148 -7.35 0.75 -31.69
CA HIS A 148 -7.33 2.21 -31.81
C HIS A 148 -6.89 2.99 -30.55
N LEU A 149 -6.55 2.31 -29.45
CA LEU A 149 -6.02 2.99 -28.27
C LEU A 149 -4.52 3.28 -28.45
N PRO A 150 -4.04 4.50 -28.13
CA PRO A 150 -2.62 4.85 -28.30
C PRO A 150 -1.70 4.04 -27.36
N PHE A 151 -2.23 3.49 -26.26
CA PHE A 151 -1.50 2.64 -25.31
C PHE A 151 -2.34 1.44 -24.90
#